data_AF-A0A2U2SHK2-F1
#
_entry.id   AF-A0A2U2SHK2-F1
#
_cell.length_a   1.000
_cell.length_b   1.000
_cell.length_c   1.000
_cell.angle_alpha   90.00
_cell.angle_beta   90.00
_cell.angle_gamma   90.00
#
_symmetry.space_group_name_H-M   'P 1'
#
loop_
_entity.id
_entity.type
_entity.pdbx_description
1 polymer ?
#
loop_
_entity_poly.entity_id
_entity_poly.type
_entity_poly.pdbx_seq_one_letter_code
_entity_poly.pdbx_strand_id
1 'polypeptide(L)'
;MHTINPQPTMFSSQDRILSALVHLTALSFGNLSFLPVILWSENRRHSATLRFQILQALGYQVLGYTLWAIGLLFLVLLSFLGLLTLSGLVPNLAQNESLSVAFSMFTVVLLLGAMGLFLLPPLLGVLLCGMGKDFRYPLLGNRLARALGYDPNAPQATLDAEFEERFVAAMGHFGVIFPLWGIFAPAWLWINHTSHSSWLKFQSAQTTLYQIVVNVMYFGLSFGALLAGVAVALLFTITSGVNEWSVVVGILFAAFLMSCSLLILPIFHILGQWAGLQILLGRDFKYPLLGHWLAKRTATGQSTDAG
;
A
#
# COMPACT_ATOMS: atom_id res chain seq x y z
N MET A 1 37.78 -39.32 -11.38
CA MET A 1 37.28 -37.95 -11.63
C MET A 1 35.78 -37.95 -11.41
N HIS A 2 35.30 -37.46 -10.27
CA HIS A 2 33.87 -37.21 -10.09
C HIS A 2 33.52 -35.94 -10.87
N THR A 3 32.79 -36.10 -11.96
CA THR A 3 32.10 -34.99 -12.62
C THR A 3 31.03 -34.48 -11.65
N ILE A 4 31.31 -33.33 -11.02
CA ILE A 4 30.29 -32.60 -10.27
C ILE A 4 29.31 -32.08 -11.33
N ASN A 5 28.21 -32.80 -11.54
CA ASN A 5 27.12 -32.25 -12.31
C ASN A 5 26.61 -31.01 -11.56
N PRO A 6 26.64 -29.81 -12.17
CA PRO A 6 26.10 -28.62 -11.53
C PRO A 6 24.63 -28.90 -11.21
N GLN A 7 24.27 -28.74 -9.94
CA GLN A 7 22.88 -28.81 -9.51
C GLN A 7 22.08 -27.85 -10.40
N PRO A 8 20.98 -28.31 -11.05
CA PRO A 8 20.18 -27.45 -11.90
C PRO A 8 19.75 -26.23 -11.10
N THR A 9 20.10 -25.04 -11.59
CA THR A 9 19.70 -23.79 -10.92
C THR A 9 18.18 -23.72 -10.91
N MET A 10 17.57 -23.55 -9.73
CA MET A 10 16.11 -23.53 -9.56
C MET A 10 15.40 -22.44 -10.38
N PHE A 11 16.15 -21.45 -10.89
CA PHE A 11 15.62 -20.35 -11.69
C PHE A 11 16.19 -20.35 -13.11
N SER A 12 15.32 -20.10 -14.09
CA SER A 12 15.77 -19.65 -15.41
C SER A 12 16.40 -18.24 -15.30
N SER A 13 17.24 -17.84 -16.27
CA SER A 13 17.77 -16.47 -16.31
C SER A 13 16.67 -15.40 -16.33
N GLN A 14 15.55 -15.68 -17.01
CA GLN A 14 14.39 -14.80 -17.05
C GLN A 14 13.73 -14.69 -15.67
N ASP A 15 13.52 -15.82 -14.97
CA ASP A 15 12.89 -15.84 -13.65
C ASP A 15 13.74 -15.05 -12.63
N ARG A 16 15.07 -15.13 -12.73
CA ARG A 16 16.01 -14.35 -11.89
C ARG A 16 15.82 -12.85 -12.09
N ILE A 17 15.80 -12.41 -13.35
CA ILE A 17 15.67 -11.00 -13.71
C ILE A 17 14.31 -10.45 -13.28
N LEU A 18 13.22 -11.17 -13.58
CA LEU A 18 11.87 -10.72 -13.22
C LEU A 18 11.64 -10.73 -11.71
N SER A 19 12.16 -11.73 -11.00
CA SER A 19 12.09 -11.77 -9.52
C SER A 19 12.89 -10.62 -8.91
N ALA A 20 14.09 -10.33 -9.42
CA ALA A 20 14.86 -9.17 -8.95
C ALA A 20 14.13 -7.85 -9.26
N LEU A 21 13.57 -7.70 -10.45
CA LEU A 21 12.82 -6.51 -10.87
C LEU A 21 11.61 -6.27 -9.95
N VAL A 22 10.81 -7.30 -9.64
CA VAL A 22 9.61 -7.11 -8.82
C VAL A 22 9.97 -6.67 -7.39
N HIS A 23 11.07 -7.18 -6.82
CA HIS A 23 11.59 -6.67 -5.53
C HIS A 23 12.14 -5.24 -5.64
N LEU A 24 12.73 -4.86 -6.77
CA LEU A 24 13.19 -3.49 -6.99
C LEU A 24 12.02 -2.50 -6.96
N THR A 25 10.84 -2.89 -7.49
CA THR A 25 9.65 -2.05 -7.41
C THR A 25 9.22 -1.77 -5.97
N ALA A 26 9.56 -2.64 -5.01
CA ALA A 26 9.21 -2.44 -3.61
C ALA A 26 9.96 -1.27 -2.93
N LEU A 27 11.04 -0.78 -3.55
CA LEU A 27 11.72 0.44 -3.11
C LEU A 27 10.91 1.72 -3.37
N SER A 28 9.86 1.65 -4.19
CA SER A 28 9.00 2.80 -4.53
C SER A 28 7.97 3.17 -3.46
N PHE A 29 8.04 2.60 -2.25
CA PHE A 29 7.07 2.82 -1.16
C PHE A 29 5.62 2.52 -1.58
N GLY A 30 5.42 1.46 -2.34
CA GLY A 30 4.10 1.01 -2.80
C GLY A 30 3.51 1.78 -3.98
N ASN A 31 4.11 2.89 -4.42
CA ASN A 31 3.64 3.66 -5.57
C ASN A 31 3.61 2.84 -6.87
N LEU A 32 4.50 1.85 -7.00
CA LEU A 32 4.56 0.93 -8.15
C LEU A 32 3.97 -0.46 -7.85
N SER A 33 3.05 -0.57 -6.89
CA SER A 33 2.40 -1.85 -6.52
C SER A 33 1.59 -2.49 -7.67
N PHE A 34 1.25 -1.74 -8.72
CA PHE A 34 0.62 -2.28 -9.91
C PHE A 34 1.56 -3.11 -10.80
N LEU A 35 2.89 -2.88 -10.76
CA LEU A 35 3.84 -3.64 -11.57
C LEU A 35 3.87 -5.13 -11.22
N PRO A 36 3.95 -5.55 -9.93
CA PRO A 36 3.77 -6.96 -9.57
C PRO A 36 2.45 -7.56 -10.06
N VAL A 37 1.36 -6.78 -10.08
CA VAL A 37 0.06 -7.27 -10.55
C VAL A 37 0.06 -7.51 -12.06
N ILE A 38 0.67 -6.61 -12.84
CA ILE A 38 0.88 -6.80 -14.28
C ILE A 38 1.71 -8.05 -14.52
N LEU A 39 2.90 -8.14 -13.88
CA LEU A 39 3.80 -9.27 -14.02
C LEU A 39 3.15 -10.58 -13.61
N TRP A 40 2.40 -10.60 -12.51
CA TRP A 40 1.64 -11.78 -12.08
C TRP A 40 0.63 -12.18 -13.15
N SER A 41 -0.15 -11.23 -13.67
CA SER A 41 -1.19 -11.50 -14.67
C SER A 41 -0.62 -12.09 -15.96
N GLU A 42 0.54 -11.60 -16.42
CA GLU A 42 1.24 -12.08 -17.62
C GLU A 42 1.92 -13.43 -17.40
N ASN A 43 2.35 -13.72 -16.16
CA ASN A 43 3.17 -14.89 -15.82
C ASN A 43 2.40 -15.95 -15.00
N ARG A 44 1.05 -15.96 -15.01
CA ARG A 44 0.25 -16.94 -14.23
C ARG A 44 0.50 -18.40 -14.59
N ARG A 45 0.96 -18.66 -15.82
CA ARG A 45 1.28 -20.01 -16.33
C ARG A 45 2.78 -20.32 -16.29
N HIS A 46 3.60 -19.40 -15.78
CA HIS A 46 5.05 -19.58 -15.63
C HIS A 46 5.39 -20.38 -14.35
N SER A 47 6.68 -20.45 -14.02
CA SER A 47 7.18 -21.20 -12.87
C SER A 47 6.52 -20.78 -11.55
N ALA A 48 6.32 -21.75 -10.65
CA ALA A 48 5.79 -21.49 -9.31
C ALA A 48 6.68 -20.51 -8.53
N THR A 49 7.99 -20.64 -8.71
CA THR A 49 9.01 -19.76 -8.12
C THR A 49 8.79 -18.30 -8.50
N LEU A 50 8.68 -17.98 -9.80
CA LEU A 50 8.48 -16.61 -10.25
C LEU A 50 7.18 -16.02 -9.68
N ARG A 51 6.08 -16.77 -9.73
CA ARG A 51 4.78 -16.33 -9.20
C ARG A 51 4.84 -16.08 -7.69
N PHE A 52 5.49 -16.95 -6.92
CA PHE A 52 5.71 -16.75 -5.50
C PHE A 52 6.50 -15.46 -5.21
N GLN A 53 7.58 -15.21 -5.95
CA GLN A 53 8.41 -14.00 -5.79
C GLN A 53 7.60 -12.72 -6.10
N ILE A 54 6.79 -12.75 -7.15
CA ILE A 54 5.89 -11.64 -7.51
C ILE A 54 4.86 -11.37 -6.40
N LEU A 55 4.18 -12.41 -5.92
CA LEU A 55 3.15 -12.28 -4.89
C LEU A 55 3.72 -11.80 -3.56
N GLN A 56 4.91 -12.27 -3.15
CA GLN A 56 5.50 -11.78 -1.90
C GLN A 56 5.93 -10.32 -2.00
N ALA A 57 6.41 -9.87 -3.17
CA ALA A 57 6.79 -8.48 -3.39
C ALA A 57 5.57 -7.56 -3.36
N LEU A 58 4.47 -7.97 -4.00
CA LEU A 58 3.18 -7.29 -3.92
C LEU A 58 2.70 -7.18 -2.47
N GLY A 59 2.71 -8.30 -1.75
CA GLY A 59 2.32 -8.34 -0.35
C GLY A 59 3.18 -7.45 0.54
N TYR A 60 4.49 -7.43 0.33
CA TYR A 60 5.41 -6.57 1.07
C TYR A 60 5.16 -5.09 0.77
N GLN A 61 4.99 -4.72 -0.51
CA GLN A 61 4.69 -3.35 -0.90
C GLN A 61 3.43 -2.82 -0.24
N VAL A 62 2.38 -3.63 -0.16
CA VAL A 62 1.07 -3.17 0.31
C VAL A 62 0.91 -3.36 1.82
N LEU A 63 1.04 -4.59 2.32
CA LEU A 63 0.90 -4.87 3.75
C LEU A 63 2.14 -4.43 4.54
N GLY A 64 3.34 -4.66 4.01
CA GLY A 64 4.57 -4.23 4.67
C GLY A 64 4.62 -2.72 4.85
N TYR A 65 4.20 -1.94 3.84
CA TYR A 65 4.07 -0.49 3.98
C TYR A 65 3.05 -0.09 5.05
N THR A 66 1.89 -0.76 5.10
CA THR A 66 0.88 -0.50 6.13
C THR A 66 1.44 -0.73 7.53
N LEU A 67 2.12 -1.86 7.75
CA LEU A 67 2.76 -2.17 9.02
C LEU A 67 3.87 -1.17 9.37
N TRP A 68 4.67 -0.78 8.38
CA TRP A 68 5.70 0.23 8.56
C TRP A 68 5.13 1.60 8.93
N ALA A 69 4.05 2.04 8.27
CA ALA A 69 3.39 3.31 8.56
C ALA A 69 2.80 3.32 9.98
N ILE A 70 2.19 2.21 10.42
CA ILE A 70 1.71 2.05 11.81
C ILE A 70 2.88 2.10 12.80
N GLY A 71 3.97 1.38 12.52
CA GLY A 71 5.16 1.39 13.35
C GLY A 71 5.80 2.78 13.44
N LEU A 72 5.87 3.51 12.32
CA LEU A 72 6.37 4.87 12.26
C LEU A 72 5.50 5.83 13.07
N LEU A 73 4.17 5.74 12.93
CA LEU A 73 3.22 6.53 13.73
C LEU A 73 3.44 6.27 15.22
N PHE A 74 3.60 5.01 15.63
CA PHE A 74 3.89 4.66 17.02
C PHE A 74 5.21 5.28 17.51
N LEU A 75 6.28 5.19 16.72
CA LEU A 75 7.58 5.79 17.06
C LEU A 75 7.51 7.32 17.18
N VAL A 76 6.76 7.98 16.29
CA VAL A 76 6.52 9.42 16.34
C VAL A 76 5.75 9.79 17.60
N LEU A 77 4.70 9.06 17.95
CA LEU A 77 3.93 9.29 19.19
C LEU A 77 4.80 9.13 20.44
N LEU A 78 5.66 8.10 20.49
CA LEU A 78 6.62 7.92 21.57
C LEU A 78 7.62 9.08 21.65
N SER A 79 8.13 9.56 20.52
CA SER A 79 9.02 10.73 20.46
C SER A 79 8.34 11.97 21.02
N PHE A 80 7.09 12.25 20.60
CA PHE A 80 6.30 13.37 21.13
C PHE A 80 6.05 13.24 22.64
N LEU A 81 5.69 12.07 23.14
CA LEU A 81 5.50 11.84 24.58
C LEU A 81 6.80 12.07 25.36
N GLY A 82 7.94 11.65 24.78
CA GLY A 82 9.27 11.94 25.31
C GLY A 82 9.54 13.45 25.40
N LEU A 83 9.23 14.21 24.34
CA LEU A 83 9.37 15.67 24.32
C LEU A 83 8.49 16.34 25.38
N LEU A 84 7.22 15.93 25.49
CA LEU A 84 6.29 16.47 26.49
C LEU A 84 6.80 16.20 27.91
N THR A 85 7.29 14.99 28.17
CA THR A 85 7.87 14.61 29.47
C THR A 85 9.09 15.47 29.77
N LEU A 86 10.00 15.62 28.81
CA LEU A 86 11.20 16.43 28.93
C LEU A 86 10.87 17.92 29.18
N SER A 87 9.85 18.45 28.50
CA SER A 87 9.37 19.82 28.71
C SER A 87 8.80 20.05 30.11
N GLY A 88 8.26 19.01 30.75
CA GLY A 88 7.81 19.08 32.15
C GLY A 88 8.94 18.97 33.17
N LEU A 89 10.05 18.33 32.80
CA LEU A 89 11.19 18.08 33.69
C LEU A 89 12.30 19.15 33.60
N VAL A 90 12.45 19.79 32.44
CA VAL A 90 13.52 20.76 32.17
C VAL A 90 12.92 22.16 32.02
N PRO A 91 13.07 23.04 33.03
CA PRO A 91 12.66 24.44 32.92
C PRO A 91 13.36 25.12 31.75
N ASN A 92 12.63 25.97 31.03
CA ASN A 92 13.15 26.69 29.86
C ASN A 92 13.73 25.76 28.78
N LEU A 93 13.21 24.54 28.60
CA LEU A 93 13.65 23.61 27.56
C LEU A 93 13.72 24.27 26.17
N ALA A 94 12.74 25.13 25.85
CA ALA A 94 12.70 25.87 24.57
C ALA A 94 13.90 26.82 24.37
N GLN A 95 14.55 27.26 25.45
CA GLN A 95 15.76 28.09 25.41
C GLN A 95 17.04 27.25 25.45
N ASN A 96 16.94 25.94 25.74
CA ASN A 96 18.07 25.03 25.74
C ASN A 96 18.30 24.48 24.31
N GLU A 97 19.08 25.23 23.54
CA GLU A 97 19.40 24.92 22.15
C GLU A 97 20.04 23.54 21.99
N SER A 98 20.99 23.17 22.85
CA SER A 98 21.69 21.88 22.76
C SER A 98 20.75 20.69 22.91
N LEU A 99 19.82 20.76 23.86
CA LEU A 99 18.84 19.70 24.12
C LEU A 99 17.81 19.61 22.98
N SER A 100 17.37 20.77 22.47
CA SER A 100 16.48 20.85 21.31
C SER A 100 17.11 20.26 20.05
N VAL A 101 18.39 20.57 19.79
CA VAL A 101 19.16 19.99 18.68
C VAL A 101 19.34 18.49 18.86
N ALA A 102 19.72 18.02 20.06
CA ALA A 102 19.90 16.60 20.34
C ALA A 102 18.61 15.80 20.11
N PHE A 103 17.46 16.32 20.58
CA PHE A 103 16.16 15.70 20.37
C PHE A 103 15.75 15.68 18.88
N SER A 104 16.04 16.76 18.15
CA SER A 104 15.80 16.84 16.71
C SER A 104 16.65 15.81 15.95
N MET A 105 17.94 15.68 16.29
CA MET A 105 18.84 14.68 15.70
C MET A 105 18.38 13.26 16.01
N PHE A 106 17.98 12.98 17.26
CA PHE A 106 17.40 11.71 17.65
C PHE A 106 16.18 11.37 16.78
N THR A 107 15.26 12.32 16.60
CA THR A 107 14.07 12.13 15.77
C THR A 107 14.42 11.85 14.31
N VAL A 108 15.36 12.60 13.72
CA VAL A 108 15.83 12.36 12.33
C VAL A 108 16.45 10.98 12.18
N VAL A 109 17.35 10.59 13.09
CA VAL A 109 17.98 9.26 13.06
C VAL A 109 16.95 8.15 13.22
N LEU A 110 15.95 8.33 14.09
CA LEU A 110 14.86 7.38 14.28
C LEU A 110 14.04 7.19 13.00
N LEU A 111 13.66 8.28 12.33
CA LEU A 111 12.88 8.24 11.08
C LEU A 111 13.68 7.60 9.93
N LEU A 112 14.93 8.01 9.74
CA LEU A 112 15.81 7.46 8.70
C LEU A 112 16.16 6.00 8.99
N GLY A 113 16.37 5.62 10.25
CA GLY A 113 16.60 4.25 10.67
C GLY A 113 15.40 3.36 10.36
N ALA A 114 14.19 3.79 10.72
CA ALA A 114 12.95 3.08 10.40
C ALA A 114 12.75 2.95 8.88
N MET A 115 13.13 3.97 8.10
CA MET A 115 13.11 3.92 6.64
C MET A 115 14.10 2.88 6.09
N GLY A 116 15.35 2.90 6.57
CA GLY A 116 16.39 1.94 6.17
C GLY A 116 15.99 0.50 6.47
N LEU A 117 15.39 0.25 7.65
CA LEU A 117 14.88 -1.07 8.02
C LEU A 117 13.76 -1.57 7.08
N PHE A 118 12.91 -0.67 6.57
CA PHE A 118 11.89 -1.02 5.59
C PHE A 118 12.46 -1.29 4.19
N LEU A 119 13.51 -0.60 3.78
CA LEU A 119 14.12 -0.76 2.46
C LEU A 119 15.10 -1.93 2.36
N LEU A 120 15.65 -2.38 3.48
CA LEU A 120 16.64 -3.45 3.51
C LEU A 120 16.11 -4.79 2.95
N PRO A 121 14.93 -5.30 3.33
CA PRO A 121 14.45 -6.59 2.83
C PRO A 121 14.25 -6.62 1.31
N PRO A 122 13.63 -5.63 0.64
CA PRO A 122 13.60 -5.56 -0.82
C PRO A 122 14.97 -5.59 -1.48
N LEU A 123 15.96 -4.87 -0.94
CA LEU A 123 17.33 -4.89 -1.48
C LEU A 123 17.95 -6.30 -1.40
N LEU A 124 17.75 -6.99 -0.28
CA LEU A 124 18.17 -8.38 -0.14
C LEU A 124 17.45 -9.29 -1.13
N GLY A 125 16.15 -9.06 -1.38
CA GLY A 125 15.38 -9.76 -2.41
C GLY A 125 15.95 -9.57 -3.81
N VAL A 126 16.26 -8.33 -4.20
CA VAL A 126 16.90 -8.01 -5.49
C VAL A 126 18.21 -8.79 -5.65
N LEU A 127 19.08 -8.75 -4.64
CA LEU A 127 20.39 -9.41 -4.67
C LEU A 127 20.26 -10.94 -4.72
N LEU A 128 19.46 -11.53 -3.83
CA LEU A 128 19.33 -12.98 -3.71
C LEU A 128 18.63 -13.58 -4.95
N CYS A 129 17.53 -12.99 -5.41
CA CYS A 129 16.87 -13.43 -6.64
C CYS A 129 17.76 -13.22 -7.88
N GLY A 130 18.50 -12.11 -7.93
CA GLY A 130 19.49 -11.87 -8.97
C GLY A 130 20.59 -12.95 -9.03
N MET A 131 20.98 -13.49 -7.87
CA MET A 131 21.89 -14.64 -7.75
C MET A 131 21.22 -16.01 -7.98
N GLY A 132 19.91 -16.07 -8.24
CA GLY A 132 19.16 -17.32 -8.41
C GLY A 132 18.90 -18.07 -7.09
N LYS A 133 18.90 -17.36 -5.96
CA LYS A 133 18.53 -17.91 -4.65
C LYS A 133 17.08 -17.58 -4.34
N ASP A 134 16.39 -18.51 -3.66
CA ASP A 134 15.06 -18.24 -3.09
C ASP A 134 15.18 -17.15 -2.02
N PHE A 135 14.30 -16.16 -2.09
CA PHE A 135 14.20 -15.11 -1.08
C PHE A 135 12.83 -15.17 -0.42
N ARG A 136 12.77 -14.83 0.87
CA ARG A 136 11.53 -14.77 1.64
C ARG A 136 11.56 -13.56 2.58
N TYR A 137 10.54 -12.71 2.49
CA TYR A 137 10.38 -11.62 3.46
C TYR A 137 10.18 -12.18 4.88
N PRO A 138 10.86 -11.64 5.92
CA PRO A 138 10.86 -12.24 7.26
C PRO A 138 9.49 -12.51 7.88
N LEU A 139 8.52 -11.59 7.70
CA LEU A 139 7.18 -11.71 8.29
C LEU A 139 6.16 -12.38 7.36
N LEU A 140 6.29 -12.18 6.05
CA LEU A 140 5.30 -12.59 5.05
C LEU A 140 5.70 -13.89 4.32
N GLY A 141 6.96 -14.03 3.94
CA GLY A 141 7.40 -15.01 2.95
C GLY A 141 7.07 -16.46 3.32
N ASN A 142 7.37 -16.88 4.56
CA ASN A 142 7.07 -18.25 5.01
C ASN A 142 5.57 -18.52 5.16
N ARG A 143 4.78 -17.51 5.56
CA ARG A 143 3.32 -17.64 5.69
C ARG A 143 2.66 -17.75 4.33
N LEU A 144 3.11 -16.91 3.39
CA LEU A 144 2.65 -16.90 2.01
C LEU A 144 3.05 -18.20 1.29
N ALA A 145 4.27 -18.68 1.47
CA ALA A 145 4.73 -19.94 0.90
C ALA A 145 3.86 -21.12 1.35
N ARG A 146 3.54 -21.18 2.65
CA ARG A 146 2.65 -22.21 3.19
C ARG A 146 1.23 -22.12 2.64
N ALA A 147 0.67 -20.91 2.56
CA ALA A 147 -0.68 -20.70 2.04
C ALA A 147 -0.80 -21.05 0.54
N LEU A 148 0.27 -20.83 -0.23
CA LEU A 148 0.32 -21.17 -1.66
C LEU A 148 0.71 -22.63 -1.95
N GLY A 149 1.15 -23.39 -0.95
CA GLY A 149 1.75 -24.72 -1.16
C GLY A 149 3.10 -24.66 -1.90
N TYR A 150 3.85 -23.54 -1.80
CA TYR A 150 5.14 -23.37 -2.45
C TYR A 150 6.25 -24.15 -1.75
N ASP A 151 6.92 -25.03 -2.51
CA ASP A 151 8.17 -25.70 -2.12
C ASP A 151 9.29 -25.36 -3.12
N PRO A 152 10.38 -24.71 -2.69
CA PRO A 152 11.50 -24.40 -3.57
C PRO A 152 12.13 -25.65 -4.17
N ASN A 153 12.09 -26.80 -3.48
CA ASN A 153 12.67 -28.05 -3.99
C ASN A 153 11.79 -28.74 -5.05
N ALA A 154 10.53 -28.29 -5.20
CA ALA A 154 9.59 -28.79 -6.20
C ALA A 154 9.09 -27.63 -7.09
N PRO A 155 9.96 -27.00 -7.90
CA PRO A 155 9.61 -25.80 -8.67
C PRO A 155 8.53 -26.02 -9.74
N GLN A 156 8.22 -27.28 -10.07
CA GLN A 156 7.12 -27.67 -10.96
C GLN A 156 5.77 -27.85 -10.25
N ALA A 157 5.74 -27.79 -8.92
CA ALA A 157 4.49 -27.90 -8.16
C ALA A 157 3.54 -26.75 -8.52
N THR A 158 2.26 -27.06 -8.70
CA THR A 158 1.25 -26.02 -8.95
C THR A 158 0.92 -25.33 -7.63
N LEU A 159 1.04 -24.00 -7.62
CA LEU A 159 0.54 -23.18 -6.51
C LEU A 159 -0.99 -23.24 -6.44
N ASP A 160 -1.53 -22.97 -5.26
CA ASP A 160 -2.97 -22.80 -5.06
C ASP A 160 -3.49 -21.56 -5.81
N ALA A 161 -4.08 -21.79 -6.99
CA ALA A 161 -4.58 -20.75 -7.87
C ALA A 161 -5.72 -19.93 -7.25
N GLU A 162 -6.54 -20.53 -6.39
CA GLU A 162 -7.63 -19.83 -5.72
C GLU A 162 -7.07 -18.85 -4.68
N PHE A 163 -6.08 -19.30 -3.89
CA PHE A 163 -5.40 -18.42 -2.95
C PHE A 163 -4.62 -17.30 -3.67
N GLU A 164 -3.96 -17.57 -4.81
CA GLU A 164 -3.31 -16.54 -5.62
C GLU A 164 -4.28 -15.39 -5.98
N GLU A 165 -5.44 -15.74 -6.53
CA GLU A 165 -6.45 -14.74 -6.93
C GLU A 165 -6.98 -13.96 -5.73
N ARG A 166 -7.27 -14.65 -4.62
CA ARG A 166 -7.71 -14.01 -3.37
C ARG A 166 -6.66 -13.07 -2.81
N PHE A 167 -5.40 -13.48 -2.82
CA PHE A 167 -4.29 -12.67 -2.33
C PHE A 167 -4.15 -11.40 -3.15
N VAL A 168 -4.15 -11.50 -4.49
CA VAL A 168 -4.05 -10.33 -5.38
C VAL A 168 -5.24 -9.40 -5.23
N ALA A 169 -6.47 -9.94 -5.16
CA ALA A 169 -7.67 -9.14 -4.90
C ALA A 169 -7.55 -8.37 -3.57
N ALA A 170 -7.15 -9.06 -2.50
CA ALA A 170 -6.96 -8.45 -1.20
C ALA A 170 -5.91 -7.34 -1.22
N MET A 171 -4.77 -7.54 -1.90
CA MET A 171 -3.74 -6.50 -2.05
C MET A 171 -4.27 -5.28 -2.80
N GLY A 172 -5.15 -5.46 -3.78
CA GLY A 172 -5.88 -4.35 -4.40
C GLY A 172 -6.69 -3.54 -3.39
N HIS A 173 -7.41 -4.21 -2.47
CA HIS A 173 -8.18 -3.53 -1.41
C HIS A 173 -7.29 -2.81 -0.39
N PHE A 174 -6.23 -3.47 0.10
CA PHE A 174 -5.26 -2.84 1.00
C PHE A 174 -4.52 -1.66 0.33
N GLY A 175 -4.42 -1.67 -1.00
CA GLY A 175 -3.85 -0.58 -1.80
C GLY A 175 -4.53 0.77 -1.61
N VAL A 176 -5.73 0.84 -1.00
CA VAL A 176 -6.40 2.10 -0.64
C VAL A 176 -5.51 3.08 0.14
N ILE A 177 -4.49 2.57 0.85
CA ILE A 177 -3.55 3.40 1.61
C ILE A 177 -2.64 4.28 0.72
N PHE A 178 -2.54 3.98 -0.57
CA PHE A 178 -1.74 4.75 -1.53
C PHE A 178 -2.66 5.68 -2.35
N PRO A 179 -2.76 6.98 -2.00
CA PRO A 179 -3.54 7.92 -2.80
C PRO A 179 -3.06 7.91 -4.25
N LEU A 180 -4.00 7.91 -5.19
CA LEU A 180 -3.82 7.75 -6.64
C LEU A 180 -3.22 6.40 -7.07
N TRP A 181 -2.13 5.93 -6.47
CA TRP A 181 -1.38 4.78 -6.97
C TRP A 181 -2.06 3.44 -6.70
N GLY A 182 -2.80 3.34 -5.60
CA GLY A 182 -3.51 2.12 -5.21
C GLY A 182 -4.54 1.65 -6.23
N ILE A 183 -5.00 2.55 -7.11
CA ILE A 183 -6.06 2.27 -8.08
C ILE A 183 -5.56 1.43 -9.25
N PHE A 184 -4.28 1.54 -9.61
CA PHE A 184 -3.78 1.00 -10.86
C PHE A 184 -3.77 -0.54 -10.87
N ALA A 185 -3.42 -1.16 -9.74
CA ALA A 185 -3.46 -2.61 -9.56
C ALA A 185 -4.87 -3.20 -9.80
N PRO A 186 -5.91 -2.80 -9.05
CA PRO A 186 -7.26 -3.29 -9.29
C PRO A 186 -7.84 -2.84 -10.63
N ALA A 187 -7.50 -1.65 -11.14
CA ALA A 187 -7.97 -1.20 -12.46
C ALA A 187 -7.41 -2.08 -13.59
N TRP A 188 -6.11 -2.41 -13.52
CA TRP A 188 -5.46 -3.31 -14.48
C TRP A 188 -6.17 -4.66 -14.53
N LEU A 189 -6.45 -5.26 -13.37
CA LEU A 189 -7.14 -6.55 -13.28
C LEU A 189 -8.58 -6.47 -13.79
N TRP A 190 -9.29 -5.39 -13.48
CA TRP A 190 -10.66 -5.21 -13.98
C TRP A 190 -10.71 -5.16 -15.52
N ILE A 191 -9.76 -4.45 -16.14
CA ILE A 191 -9.71 -4.23 -17.59
C ILE A 191 -9.17 -5.46 -18.33
N ASN A 192 -8.05 -6.04 -17.86
CA ASN A 192 -7.30 -7.04 -18.63
C ASN A 192 -7.62 -8.49 -18.23
N HIS A 193 -8.22 -8.74 -17.07
CA HIS A 193 -8.41 -10.09 -16.54
C HIS A 193 -9.81 -10.67 -16.80
N THR A 194 -10.38 -10.39 -17.99
CA THR A 194 -11.81 -10.64 -18.27
C THR A 194 -12.18 -12.11 -18.48
N SER A 195 -11.24 -12.98 -18.82
CA SER A 195 -11.51 -14.35 -19.30
C SER A 195 -11.36 -15.46 -18.26
N HIS A 196 -10.79 -15.18 -17.09
CA HIS A 196 -10.38 -16.25 -16.16
C HIS A 196 -11.17 -16.36 -14.86
N SER A 197 -11.61 -15.24 -14.28
CA SER A 197 -12.27 -15.23 -12.97
C SER A 197 -13.23 -14.06 -12.88
N SER A 198 -14.53 -14.37 -12.94
CA SER A 198 -15.61 -13.39 -12.77
C SER A 198 -15.58 -12.78 -11.36
N TRP A 199 -15.19 -13.58 -10.36
CA TRP A 199 -15.01 -13.14 -8.99
C TRP A 199 -13.89 -12.11 -8.87
N LEU A 200 -12.69 -12.39 -9.41
CA LEU A 200 -11.57 -11.46 -9.36
C LEU A 200 -11.93 -10.15 -10.09
N LYS A 201 -12.56 -10.26 -11.27
CA LYS A 201 -13.05 -9.10 -12.02
C LYS A 201 -14.02 -8.24 -11.19
N PHE A 202 -14.95 -8.85 -10.47
CA PHE A 202 -15.88 -8.15 -9.58
C PHE A 202 -15.14 -7.45 -8.42
N GLN A 203 -14.22 -8.14 -7.74
CA GLN A 203 -13.42 -7.58 -6.65
C GLN A 203 -12.56 -6.40 -7.12
N SER A 204 -11.91 -6.55 -8.26
CA SER A 204 -11.11 -5.52 -8.91
C SER A 204 -11.93 -4.29 -9.32
N ALA A 205 -13.12 -4.50 -9.90
CA ALA A 205 -14.03 -3.41 -10.27
C ALA A 205 -14.53 -2.63 -9.05
N GLN A 206 -15.02 -3.32 -8.01
CA GLN A 206 -15.49 -2.63 -6.80
C GLN A 206 -14.37 -1.89 -6.08
N THR A 207 -13.15 -2.46 -6.06
CA THR A 207 -11.99 -1.80 -5.47
C THR A 207 -11.60 -0.55 -6.24
N THR A 208 -11.56 -0.65 -7.57
CA THR A 208 -11.23 0.49 -8.45
C THR A 208 -12.19 1.64 -8.21
N LEU A 209 -13.49 1.37 -8.31
CA LEU A 209 -14.53 2.39 -8.11
C LEU A 209 -14.52 2.97 -6.69
N TYR A 210 -14.28 2.13 -5.68
CA TYR A 210 -14.16 2.58 -4.30
C TYR A 210 -12.98 3.56 -4.14
N GLN A 211 -11.81 3.19 -4.66
CA GLN A 211 -10.64 4.05 -4.59
C GLN A 211 -10.80 5.33 -5.42
N ILE A 212 -11.52 5.33 -6.55
CA ILE A 212 -11.88 6.57 -7.26
C ILE A 212 -12.66 7.49 -6.34
N VAL A 213 -13.71 6.99 -5.68
CA VAL A 213 -14.53 7.79 -4.76
C VAL A 213 -13.69 8.34 -3.62
N VAL A 214 -12.85 7.51 -2.99
CA VAL A 214 -11.97 7.93 -1.90
C VAL A 214 -10.99 9.01 -2.37
N ASN A 215 -10.38 8.86 -3.54
CA ASN A 215 -9.46 9.87 -4.10
C ASN A 215 -10.19 11.17 -4.44
N VAL A 216 -11.36 11.11 -5.08
CA VAL A 216 -12.17 12.31 -5.38
C VAL A 216 -12.55 13.04 -4.09
N MET A 217 -12.95 12.32 -3.04
CA MET A 217 -13.21 12.92 -1.74
C MET A 217 -11.94 13.51 -1.12
N TYR A 218 -10.82 12.79 -1.16
CA TYR A 218 -9.53 13.26 -0.64
C TYR A 218 -9.09 14.58 -1.29
N PHE A 219 -8.97 14.61 -2.61
CA PHE A 219 -8.53 15.79 -3.34
C PHE A 219 -9.58 16.89 -3.31
N GLY A 220 -10.87 16.55 -3.42
CA GLY A 220 -11.98 17.51 -3.39
C GLY A 220 -12.09 18.23 -2.04
N LEU A 221 -12.03 17.49 -0.93
CA LEU A 221 -12.06 18.08 0.42
C LEU A 221 -10.81 18.89 0.70
N SER A 222 -9.62 18.39 0.33
CA SER A 222 -8.36 19.11 0.55
C SER A 222 -8.29 20.40 -0.26
N PHE A 223 -8.69 20.34 -1.54
CA PHE A 223 -8.73 21.52 -2.41
C PHE A 223 -9.81 22.51 -1.96
N GLY A 224 -11.00 22.03 -1.58
CA GLY A 224 -12.06 22.86 -1.03
C GLY A 224 -11.65 23.55 0.27
N ALA A 225 -10.97 22.85 1.18
CA ALA A 225 -10.43 23.42 2.42
C ALA A 225 -9.41 24.53 2.14
N LEU A 226 -8.52 24.32 1.17
CA LEU A 226 -7.54 25.33 0.74
C LEU A 226 -8.24 26.57 0.17
N LEU A 227 -9.18 26.41 -0.76
CA LEU A 227 -9.94 27.52 -1.35
C LEU A 227 -10.73 28.28 -0.30
N ALA A 228 -11.39 27.57 0.63
CA ALA A 228 -12.15 28.18 1.71
C ALA A 228 -11.24 28.97 2.66
N GLY A 229 -10.05 28.46 3.01
CA GLY A 229 -9.07 29.19 3.80
C GLY A 229 -8.57 30.46 3.12
N VAL A 230 -8.26 30.40 1.82
CA VAL A 230 -7.90 31.58 1.03
C VAL A 230 -9.04 32.58 0.98
N ALA A 231 -10.27 32.12 0.75
CA ALA A 231 -11.45 32.98 0.72
C ALA A 231 -11.70 33.68 2.07
N VAL A 232 -11.52 32.97 3.19
CA VAL A 232 -11.63 33.55 4.54
C VAL A 232 -10.53 34.58 4.78
N ALA A 233 -9.27 34.28 4.40
CA ALA A 233 -8.16 35.24 4.51
C ALA A 233 -8.44 36.53 3.73
N LEU A 234 -8.93 36.40 2.50
CA LEU A 234 -9.28 37.53 1.63
C LEU A 234 -10.45 38.32 2.20
N LEU A 235 -11.51 37.65 2.66
CA LEU A 235 -12.68 38.30 3.27
C LEU A 235 -12.26 39.13 4.48
N PHE A 236 -11.48 38.56 5.40
CA PHE A 236 -10.96 39.27 6.56
C PHE A 236 -10.12 40.49 6.13
N THR A 237 -9.25 40.30 5.14
CA THR A 237 -8.41 41.38 4.60
C THR A 237 -9.25 42.56 4.06
N ILE A 238 -10.38 42.27 3.42
CA ILE A 238 -11.30 43.30 2.91
C ILE A 238 -12.07 43.97 4.04
N THR A 239 -12.54 43.21 5.04
CA THR A 239 -13.43 43.74 6.10
C THR A 239 -12.71 44.45 7.23
N SER A 240 -11.50 44.01 7.59
CA SER A 240 -10.72 44.55 8.71
C SER A 240 -9.44 45.28 8.28
N GLY A 241 -9.21 45.40 6.97
CA GLY A 241 -7.94 45.84 6.42
C GLY A 241 -6.86 44.75 6.45
N VAL A 242 -5.76 44.99 5.75
CA VAL A 242 -4.60 44.10 5.72
C VAL A 242 -3.86 44.22 7.06
N ASN A 243 -3.97 43.21 7.92
CA ASN A 243 -3.13 43.07 9.10
C ASN A 243 -2.66 41.60 9.23
N GLU A 244 -1.67 41.35 10.08
CA GLU A 244 -1.10 40.01 10.26
C GLU A 244 -2.16 38.98 10.71
N TRP A 245 -3.20 39.43 11.42
CA TRP A 245 -4.27 38.59 11.93
C TRP A 245 -5.20 38.03 10.85
N SER A 246 -5.42 38.74 9.74
CA SER A 246 -6.28 38.24 8.65
C SER A 246 -5.70 36.98 8.01
N VAL A 247 -4.37 36.96 7.81
CA VAL A 247 -3.64 35.81 7.28
C VAL A 247 -3.65 34.65 8.27
N VAL A 248 -3.42 34.91 9.55
CA VAL A 248 -3.45 33.88 10.60
C VAL A 248 -4.82 33.23 10.71
N VAL A 249 -5.91 34.00 10.71
CA VAL A 249 -7.28 33.45 10.77
C VAL A 249 -7.58 32.56 9.56
N GLY A 250 -7.20 33.00 8.35
CA GLY A 250 -7.36 32.20 7.14
C GLY A 250 -6.57 30.88 7.17
N ILE A 251 -5.32 30.91 7.66
CA ILE A 251 -4.49 29.71 7.83
C ILE A 251 -5.10 28.76 8.86
N LEU A 252 -5.54 29.27 10.01
CA LEU A 252 -6.17 28.45 11.05
C LEU A 252 -7.48 27.83 10.56
N PHE A 253 -8.27 28.56 9.78
CA PHE A 253 -9.50 28.04 9.19
C PHE A 253 -9.22 26.96 8.14
N ALA A 254 -8.26 27.18 7.23
CA ALA A 254 -7.78 26.14 6.32
C ALA A 254 -7.28 24.90 7.08
N ALA A 255 -6.46 25.09 8.11
CA ALA A 255 -5.92 24.02 8.92
C ALA A 255 -7.03 23.23 9.63
N PHE A 256 -8.07 23.90 10.13
CA PHE A 256 -9.25 23.27 10.71
C PHE A 256 -9.99 22.42 9.68
N LEU A 257 -10.32 22.96 8.50
CA LEU A 257 -11.01 22.22 7.45
C LEU A 257 -10.18 21.05 6.90
N MET A 258 -8.87 21.24 6.76
CA MET A 258 -7.95 20.16 6.43
C MET A 258 -7.95 19.09 7.52
N SER A 259 -7.95 19.47 8.79
CA SER A 259 -8.01 18.52 9.91
C SER A 259 -9.31 17.72 9.90
N CYS A 260 -10.45 18.34 9.61
CA CYS A 260 -11.72 17.61 9.42
C CYS A 260 -11.62 16.59 8.28
N SER A 261 -10.97 16.97 7.17
CA SER A 261 -10.74 16.08 6.03
C SER A 261 -9.84 14.90 6.41
N LEU A 262 -8.80 15.14 7.21
CA LEU A 262 -7.90 14.12 7.74
C LEU A 262 -8.59 13.12 8.69
N LEU A 263 -9.74 13.45 9.28
CA LEU A 263 -10.51 12.53 10.13
C LEU A 263 -11.42 11.59 9.32
N ILE A 264 -11.87 12.01 8.15
CA ILE A 264 -12.76 11.22 7.29
C ILE A 264 -11.98 10.11 6.58
N LEU A 265 -10.75 10.39 6.14
CA LEU A 265 -9.94 9.46 5.34
C LEU A 265 -9.61 8.15 6.07
N PRO A 266 -9.22 8.14 7.37
CA PRO A 266 -8.98 6.90 8.11
C PRO A 266 -10.16 5.94 8.06
N ILE A 267 -11.41 6.44 8.06
CA ILE A 267 -12.60 5.59 7.99
C ILE A 267 -12.62 4.82 6.65
N PHE A 268 -12.33 5.50 5.55
CA PHE A 268 -12.25 4.87 4.23
C PHE A 268 -11.07 3.92 4.11
N HIS A 269 -9.91 4.25 4.68
CA HIS A 269 -8.77 3.33 4.69
C HIS A 269 -9.10 2.07 5.51
N ILE A 270 -9.68 2.20 6.69
CA ILE A 270 -10.09 1.07 7.54
C ILE A 270 -11.07 0.17 6.79
N LEU A 271 -12.07 0.74 6.11
CA LEU A 271 -13.03 -0.06 5.36
C LEU A 271 -12.39 -0.82 4.19
N GLY A 272 -11.45 -0.20 3.46
CA GLY A 272 -10.70 -0.87 2.39
C GLY A 272 -9.77 -1.96 2.91
N GLN A 273 -9.07 -1.72 4.03
CA GLN A 273 -8.23 -2.72 4.68
C GLN A 273 -9.06 -3.88 5.25
N TRP A 274 -10.23 -3.58 5.83
CA TRP A 274 -11.17 -4.60 6.30
C TRP A 274 -11.67 -5.48 5.16
N ALA A 275 -12.00 -4.89 4.01
CA ALA A 275 -12.37 -5.63 2.81
C ALA A 275 -11.25 -6.59 2.37
N GLY A 276 -10.01 -6.10 2.31
CA GLY A 276 -8.83 -6.93 2.00
C GLY A 276 -8.64 -8.08 2.99
N LEU A 277 -8.85 -7.84 4.28
CA LEU A 277 -8.79 -8.87 5.31
C LEU A 277 -9.88 -9.94 5.14
N GLN A 278 -11.14 -9.54 4.88
CA GLN A 278 -12.22 -10.51 4.65
C GLN A 278 -11.90 -11.43 3.46
N ILE A 279 -11.38 -10.85 2.37
CA ILE A 279 -10.99 -11.61 1.17
C ILE A 279 -9.84 -12.59 1.47
N LEU A 280 -8.81 -12.16 2.23
CA LEU A 280 -7.73 -13.07 2.65
C LEU A 280 -8.23 -14.22 3.53
N LEU A 281 -9.27 -13.99 4.34
CA LEU A 281 -9.91 -15.02 5.16
C LEU A 281 -10.85 -15.94 4.35
N GLY A 282 -10.92 -15.77 3.02
CA GLY A 282 -11.76 -16.58 2.13
C GLY A 282 -13.23 -16.22 2.20
N ARG A 283 -13.58 -15.03 2.70
CA ARG A 283 -14.95 -14.52 2.75
C ARG A 283 -15.20 -13.57 1.58
N ASP A 284 -16.41 -13.60 1.04
CA ASP A 284 -16.84 -12.59 0.08
C ASP A 284 -17.04 -11.25 0.76
N PHE A 285 -16.56 -10.19 0.10
CA PHE A 285 -16.79 -8.82 0.52
C PHE A 285 -17.50 -8.02 -0.58
N LYS A 286 -18.47 -7.20 -0.15
CA LYS A 286 -19.17 -6.23 -1.00
C LYS A 286 -19.24 -4.91 -0.26
N TYR A 287 -18.75 -3.83 -0.86
CA TYR A 287 -18.97 -2.50 -0.29
C TYR A 287 -20.47 -2.20 -0.17
N PRO A 288 -20.98 -1.70 0.98
CA PRO A 288 -22.42 -1.61 1.25
C PRO A 288 -23.27 -0.87 0.21
N LEU A 289 -22.74 0.18 -0.44
CA LEU A 289 -23.46 0.88 -1.50
C LEU A 289 -22.98 0.43 -2.88
N LEU A 290 -21.66 0.51 -3.09
CA LEU A 290 -21.03 0.28 -4.38
C LEU A 290 -21.10 -1.18 -4.84
N GLY A 291 -20.90 -2.14 -3.94
CA GLY A 291 -20.92 -3.56 -4.25
C GLY A 291 -22.31 -4.04 -4.69
N HIS A 292 -23.37 -3.55 -4.06
CA HIS A 292 -24.76 -3.86 -4.45
C HIS A 292 -25.11 -3.26 -5.81
N TRP A 293 -24.72 -2.01 -6.05
CA TRP A 293 -24.90 -1.36 -7.34
C TRP A 293 -24.20 -2.12 -8.48
N LEU A 294 -22.94 -2.53 -8.25
CA LEU A 294 -22.16 -3.28 -9.24
C LEU A 294 -22.75 -4.67 -9.50
N ALA A 295 -23.16 -5.39 -8.45
CA ALA A 295 -23.77 -6.72 -8.58
C ALA A 295 -25.07 -6.68 -9.41
N LYS A 296 -25.88 -5.63 -9.26
CA LYS A 296 -27.09 -5.42 -10.06
C LYS A 296 -26.77 -5.23 -11.55
N ARG A 297 -25.71 -4.47 -11.87
CA ARG A 297 -25.28 -4.24 -13.26
C ARG A 297 -24.72 -5.50 -13.92
N THR A 298 -23.93 -6.28 -13.20
CA THR A 298 -23.37 -7.53 -13.73
C THR A 298 -24.45 -8.61 -13.97
N ALA A 299 -25.47 -8.69 -13.11
CA ALA A 299 -26.58 -9.63 -13.29
C ALA A 299 -27.43 -9.30 -14.55
N THR A 300 -27.63 -8.01 -14.85
CA THR A 300 -28.44 -7.58 -15.99
C THR A 300 -27.75 -7.89 -17.34
N GLY A 301 -26.42 -7.78 -17.40
CA GLY A 301 -25.67 -8.07 -18.63
C GLY A 301 -25.69 -9.56 -19.02
N GLN A 302 -25.75 -10.47 -18.06
CA GLN A 302 -25.81 -11.91 -18.35
C GLN A 302 -27.14 -12.34 -18.97
N SER A 303 -28.24 -11.63 -18.69
CA SER A 303 -29.55 -11.93 -19.29
C SER A 303 -29.69 -11.51 -20.75
N THR A 304 -28.88 -10.54 -21.21
CA THR A 304 -28.94 -10.04 -22.60
C THR A 304 -28.09 -10.84 -23.57
N ASP A 305 -27.05 -11.53 -23.10
CA ASP A 305 -26.17 -12.34 -23.96
C ASP A 305 -26.71 -13.77 -24.20
N ALA A 306 -27.87 -14.11 -23.61
CA ALA A 306 -28.49 -15.43 -23.67
C ALA A 306 -29.66 -15.55 -24.68
N GLY A 307 -29.88 -14.53 -25.52
CA GLY A 307 -30.92 -14.50 -26.56
C GLY A 307 -30.36 -14.09 -27.91
#